data_AF-A0A7Z9LNU8-F1
#
_entry.id   AF-A0A7Z9LNU8-F1
#
_cell.length_a   1.000
_cell.length_b   1.000
_cell.length_c   1.000
_cell.angle_alpha   90.00
_cell.angle_beta   90.00
_cell.angle_gamma   90.00
#
_symmetry.space_group_name_H-M   'P 1'
#
loop_
_entity.id
_entity.type
_entity.pdbx_description
1 polymer ?
#
loop_
_entity_poly.entity_id
_entity_poly.type
_entity_poly.pdbx_seq_one_letter_code
_entity_poly.pdbx_strand_id
1 'polypeptide(L)'
;MLMLSTTVYGQTPRILLIGDSWADQMGSFNVVETVLASQGLSQFSVVKEGISGSTAAQWVGNHLGKLDAITTQLTNNPTIDIVHINLGGNDLIAVFPFPTEQDRTDALESIADDIDFVVDYIHAIDPDIRVAICSYDYINVIEFNPIFAVNAIVNIAHTAAKERFEFINAVGIIHHIFGFGGQFAPGETPLPGGFPDYDPIVGGDPSLVGTPEYNDGGIHLNEAGYITYMERLFNEFYRPWLLEDQGGTEIWVDFAHRGDELGTTNTPINDLTNAVIMINPGETIKIKGDTADSTTPEILTIDKAMQIQAVNGAIRLGDPNPSPASFQSNSGFVSRNK
;
A
#
# COMPACT_ATOMS: atom_id res chain seq x y z
N MET A 1 31.46 32.69 -12.28
CA MET A 1 30.51 31.71 -12.82
C MET A 1 30.63 30.46 -11.97
N LEU A 2 29.79 30.31 -10.95
CA LEU A 2 29.73 29.09 -10.14
C LEU A 2 29.03 28.02 -11.00
N MET A 3 29.72 26.92 -11.30
CA MET A 3 29.06 25.74 -11.84
C MET A 3 28.44 24.97 -10.68
N LEU A 4 27.10 24.96 -10.63
CA LEU A 4 26.35 24.03 -9.79
C LEU A 4 26.51 22.64 -10.41
N SER A 5 27.26 21.78 -9.73
CA SER A 5 27.30 20.35 -10.02
C SER A 5 25.98 19.75 -9.53
N THR A 6 25.06 19.45 -10.43
CA THR A 6 23.91 18.58 -10.14
C THR A 6 24.42 17.15 -10.04
N THR A 7 24.59 16.65 -8.83
CA THR A 7 24.74 15.21 -8.59
C THR A 7 23.42 14.55 -8.96
N VAL A 8 23.39 13.81 -10.07
CA VAL A 8 22.31 12.87 -10.35
C VAL A 8 22.54 11.70 -9.40
N TYR A 9 21.85 11.67 -8.28
CA TYR A 9 21.77 10.47 -7.47
C TYR A 9 20.97 9.44 -8.26
N GLY A 10 21.54 8.25 -8.50
CA GLY A 10 20.77 7.11 -9.01
C GLY A 10 19.66 6.75 -8.01
N GLN A 11 18.53 6.26 -8.50
CA GLN A 11 17.45 5.81 -7.62
C GLN A 11 17.93 4.66 -6.74
N THR A 12 17.51 4.65 -5.47
CA THR A 12 17.83 3.60 -4.51
C THR A 12 16.76 2.50 -4.57
N PRO A 13 17.11 1.25 -4.93
CA PRO A 13 16.15 0.16 -4.88
C PRO A 13 15.71 -0.09 -3.44
N ARG A 14 14.41 -0.01 -3.19
CA ARG A 14 13.80 -0.29 -1.87
C ARG A 14 12.80 -1.43 -1.91
N ILE A 15 12.21 -1.68 -3.08
CA ILE A 15 11.14 -2.67 -3.27
C ILE A 15 11.64 -3.76 -4.22
N LEU A 16 11.44 -5.03 -3.85
CA LEU A 16 11.50 -6.16 -4.78
C LEU A 16 10.07 -6.61 -5.09
N LEU A 17 9.70 -6.58 -6.37
CA LEU A 17 8.41 -7.04 -6.87
C LEU A 17 8.55 -8.46 -7.42
N ILE A 18 7.98 -9.44 -6.73
CA ILE A 18 7.96 -10.84 -7.18
C ILE A 18 6.53 -11.32 -7.37
N GLY A 19 6.38 -12.36 -8.18
CA GLY A 19 5.10 -13.05 -8.28
C GLY A 19 4.79 -13.56 -9.66
N ASP A 20 3.50 -13.67 -9.95
CA ASP A 20 2.98 -14.15 -11.22
C ASP A 20 2.80 -13.04 -12.26
N SER A 21 1.84 -13.22 -13.16
CA SER A 21 1.48 -12.25 -14.20
C SER A 21 1.03 -10.87 -13.68
N TRP A 22 0.47 -10.77 -12.47
CA TRP A 22 0.10 -9.48 -11.90
C TRP A 22 1.36 -8.67 -11.55
N ALA A 23 2.34 -9.30 -10.91
CA ALA A 23 3.64 -8.70 -10.64
C ALA A 23 4.41 -8.38 -11.93
N ASP A 24 4.40 -9.29 -12.91
CA ASP A 24 5.06 -9.10 -14.21
C ASP A 24 4.46 -7.91 -14.99
N GLN A 25 3.13 -7.77 -14.99
CA GLN A 25 2.46 -6.66 -15.65
C GLN A 25 2.65 -5.33 -14.93
N MET A 26 2.58 -5.29 -13.59
CA MET A 26 2.95 -4.10 -12.83
C MET A 26 4.39 -3.67 -13.14
N GLY A 27 5.30 -4.65 -13.27
CA GLY A 27 6.67 -4.41 -13.71
C GLY A 27 6.75 -3.82 -15.12
N SER A 28 6.04 -4.42 -16.06
CA SER A 28 6.01 -4.01 -17.48
C SER A 28 5.41 -2.61 -17.69
N PHE A 29 4.41 -2.23 -16.89
CA PHE A 29 3.79 -0.91 -16.91
C PHE A 29 4.53 0.13 -16.05
N ASN A 30 5.58 -0.24 -15.31
CA ASN A 30 6.26 0.63 -14.34
C ASN A 30 5.29 1.23 -13.30
N VAL A 31 4.34 0.41 -12.84
CA VAL A 31 3.26 0.85 -11.95
C VAL A 31 3.82 1.35 -10.62
N VAL A 32 4.73 0.59 -10.00
CA VAL A 32 5.30 0.94 -8.69
C VAL A 32 6.12 2.24 -8.79
N GLU A 33 6.92 2.42 -9.84
CA GLU A 33 7.67 3.66 -10.05
C GLU A 33 6.75 4.85 -10.33
N THR A 34 5.66 4.65 -11.07
CA THR A 34 4.67 5.69 -11.35
C THR A 34 4.01 6.16 -10.04
N VAL A 35 3.65 5.23 -9.16
CA VAL A 35 3.10 5.56 -7.84
C VAL A 35 4.15 6.21 -6.95
N LEU A 36 5.39 5.72 -6.91
CA LEU A 36 6.47 6.38 -6.16
C LEU A 36 6.67 7.83 -6.63
N ALA A 37 6.68 8.07 -7.95
CA ALA A 37 6.81 9.40 -8.50
C ALA A 37 5.62 10.30 -8.17
N SER A 38 4.38 9.79 -8.23
CA SER A 38 3.18 10.55 -7.88
C SER A 38 3.14 10.95 -6.39
N GLN A 39 3.84 10.19 -5.54
CA GLN A 39 3.98 10.44 -4.11
C GLN A 39 5.26 11.23 -3.75
N GLY A 40 6.00 11.73 -4.74
CA GLY A 40 7.22 12.51 -4.52
C GLY A 40 8.42 11.67 -4.01
N LEU A 41 8.37 10.35 -4.17
CA LEU A 41 9.39 9.40 -3.75
C LEU A 41 10.22 8.86 -4.91
N SER A 42 10.41 9.66 -5.96
CA SER A 42 11.17 9.31 -7.16
C SER A 42 12.64 8.95 -6.89
N GLN A 43 13.17 9.23 -5.69
CA GLN A 43 14.48 8.77 -5.24
C GLN A 43 14.54 7.25 -4.97
N PHE A 44 13.40 6.58 -4.80
CA PHE A 44 13.32 5.14 -4.62
C PHE A 44 12.97 4.44 -5.94
N SER A 45 13.37 3.18 -6.06
CA SER A 45 13.05 2.33 -7.21
C SER A 45 12.66 0.92 -6.78
N VAL A 46 12.19 0.16 -7.77
CA VAL A 46 11.77 -1.25 -7.64
C VAL A 46 12.65 -2.14 -8.50
N VAL A 47 12.96 -3.33 -8.01
CA VAL A 47 13.51 -4.44 -8.78
C VAL A 47 12.38 -5.40 -9.15
N LYS A 48 12.31 -5.83 -10.41
CA LYS A 48 11.17 -6.56 -10.96
C LYS A 48 11.56 -7.99 -11.30
N GLU A 49 10.92 -8.95 -10.65
CA GLU A 49 11.10 -10.39 -10.81
C GLU A 49 9.74 -11.10 -10.90
N GLY A 50 8.74 -10.43 -11.48
CA GLY A 50 7.46 -11.05 -11.82
C GLY A 50 7.61 -12.05 -12.98
N ILE A 51 6.95 -13.20 -12.88
CA ILE A 51 7.01 -14.26 -13.89
C ILE A 51 5.59 -14.70 -14.24
N SER A 52 5.10 -14.25 -15.39
CA SER A 52 3.78 -14.61 -15.90
C SER A 52 3.48 -16.11 -15.87
N GLY A 53 2.30 -16.46 -15.36
CA GLY A 53 1.80 -17.84 -15.26
C GLY A 53 2.47 -18.70 -14.17
N SER A 54 3.38 -18.15 -13.37
CA SER A 54 4.01 -18.90 -12.29
C SER A 54 3.04 -19.18 -11.13
N THR A 55 3.26 -20.30 -10.45
CA THR A 55 2.45 -20.76 -9.31
C THR A 55 3.31 -20.76 -8.04
N ALA A 56 2.73 -20.59 -6.85
CA ALA A 56 3.44 -20.61 -5.58
C ALA A 56 4.28 -21.90 -5.41
N ALA A 57 3.72 -23.06 -5.75
CA ALA A 57 4.43 -24.33 -5.74
C ALA A 57 5.71 -24.34 -6.61
N GLN A 58 5.70 -23.62 -7.74
CA GLN A 58 6.91 -23.48 -8.58
C GLN A 58 7.98 -22.62 -7.93
N TRP A 59 7.59 -21.60 -7.16
CA TRP A 59 8.53 -20.78 -6.38
C TRP A 59 9.18 -21.64 -5.30
N VAL A 60 8.41 -22.39 -4.50
CA VAL A 60 8.94 -23.32 -3.49
C VAL A 60 9.86 -24.37 -4.10
N GLY A 61 9.48 -24.95 -5.23
CA GLY A 61 10.30 -25.92 -5.96
C GLY A 61 11.56 -25.34 -6.62
N ASN A 62 11.81 -24.03 -6.48
CA ASN A 62 12.86 -23.27 -7.16
C ASN A 62 12.88 -23.53 -8.69
N HIS A 63 11.71 -23.70 -9.29
CA HIS A 63 11.61 -24.02 -10.72
C HIS A 63 12.18 -22.88 -11.56
N LEU A 64 13.19 -23.19 -12.39
CA LEU A 64 13.93 -22.22 -13.20
C LEU A 64 14.64 -21.14 -12.36
N GLY A 65 15.03 -21.44 -11.12
CA GLY A 65 15.83 -20.54 -10.29
C GLY A 65 15.05 -19.38 -9.66
N LYS A 66 13.75 -19.55 -9.41
CA LYS A 66 12.88 -18.53 -8.79
C LYS A 66 13.37 -18.04 -7.42
N LEU A 67 13.74 -18.96 -6.53
CA LEU A 67 14.32 -18.59 -5.22
C LEU A 67 15.73 -18.04 -5.38
N ASP A 68 16.49 -18.54 -6.35
CA ASP A 68 17.82 -18.02 -6.65
C ASP A 68 17.76 -16.56 -7.15
N ALA A 69 16.70 -16.19 -7.88
CA ALA A 69 16.44 -14.81 -8.30
C ALA A 69 16.18 -13.89 -7.10
N ILE A 70 15.36 -14.32 -6.13
CA ILE A 70 15.15 -13.58 -4.86
C ILE A 70 16.50 -13.37 -4.15
N THR A 71 17.25 -14.45 -3.93
CA THR A 71 18.58 -14.37 -3.29
C THR A 71 19.51 -13.41 -4.02
N THR A 72 19.55 -13.50 -5.35
CA THR A 72 20.40 -12.66 -6.19
C THR A 72 20.03 -11.18 -6.04
N GLN A 73 18.73 -10.85 -6.09
CA GLN A 73 18.30 -9.46 -6.00
C GLN A 73 18.49 -8.86 -4.61
N LEU A 74 18.17 -9.60 -3.55
CA LEU A 74 18.38 -9.12 -2.18
C LEU A 74 19.88 -8.99 -1.85
N THR A 75 20.72 -9.91 -2.33
CA THR A 75 22.18 -9.83 -2.13
C THR A 75 22.81 -8.66 -2.90
N ASN A 76 22.37 -8.42 -4.13
CA ASN A 76 22.94 -7.36 -4.98
C ASN A 76 22.39 -5.97 -4.67
N ASN A 77 21.22 -5.89 -4.03
CA ASN A 77 20.55 -4.65 -3.67
C ASN A 77 20.23 -4.65 -2.17
N PRO A 78 21.23 -4.54 -1.29
CA PRO A 78 21.04 -4.60 0.18
C PRO A 78 20.24 -3.41 0.75
N THR A 79 19.81 -2.47 -0.10
CA THR A 79 18.90 -1.39 0.27
C THR A 79 17.43 -1.78 0.15
N ILE A 80 17.12 -2.94 -0.44
CA ILE A 80 15.76 -3.47 -0.50
C ILE A 80 15.34 -3.92 0.89
N ASP A 81 14.28 -3.32 1.40
CA ASP A 81 13.68 -3.58 2.70
C ASP A 81 12.19 -3.91 2.61
N ILE A 82 11.64 -3.96 1.39
CA ILE A 82 10.25 -4.33 1.11
C ILE A 82 10.22 -5.38 -0.02
N VAL A 83 9.48 -6.47 0.20
CA VAL A 83 9.15 -7.45 -0.85
C VAL A 83 7.63 -7.46 -1.07
N HIS A 84 7.22 -7.15 -2.29
CA HIS A 84 5.84 -7.28 -2.75
C HIS A 84 5.63 -8.64 -3.40
N ILE A 85 4.54 -9.33 -3.04
CA ILE A 85 4.16 -10.64 -3.58
C ILE A 85 2.74 -10.60 -4.18
N ASN A 86 2.61 -11.01 -5.44
CA ASN A 86 1.35 -11.52 -6.01
C ASN A 86 1.53 -12.99 -6.43
N LEU A 87 1.00 -13.93 -5.64
CA LEU A 87 1.09 -15.37 -5.90
C LEU A 87 -0.18 -16.11 -5.47
N GLY A 88 -0.35 -17.33 -6.00
CA GLY A 88 -1.45 -18.23 -5.65
C GLY A 88 -2.59 -18.25 -6.67
N GLY A 89 -2.75 -17.21 -7.50
CA GLY A 89 -3.82 -17.13 -8.49
C GLY A 89 -3.77 -18.26 -9.52
N ASN A 90 -2.58 -18.54 -10.07
CA ASN A 90 -2.41 -19.64 -11.04
C ASN A 90 -2.55 -21.02 -10.41
N ASP A 91 -2.17 -21.20 -9.14
CA ASP A 91 -2.37 -22.44 -8.39
C ASP A 91 -3.87 -22.76 -8.29
N LEU A 92 -4.71 -21.76 -7.96
CA LEU A 92 -6.17 -21.89 -7.93
C LEU A 92 -6.75 -22.20 -9.30
N ILE A 93 -6.30 -21.50 -10.35
CA ILE A 93 -6.77 -21.72 -11.72
C ILE A 93 -6.44 -23.16 -12.16
N ALA A 94 -5.28 -23.70 -11.78
CA ALA A 94 -4.85 -25.03 -12.19
C ALA A 94 -5.70 -26.18 -11.63
N VAL A 95 -6.34 -25.96 -10.47
CA VAL A 95 -7.15 -26.99 -9.77
C VAL A 95 -8.65 -26.76 -9.89
N PHE A 96 -9.08 -25.66 -10.49
CA PHE A 96 -10.49 -25.35 -10.70
C PHE A 96 -11.10 -26.10 -11.90
N PRO A 97 -12.39 -26.52 -11.84
CA PRO A 97 -13.31 -26.42 -10.72
C PRO A 97 -12.98 -27.42 -9.61
N PHE A 98 -13.20 -27.01 -8.36
CA PHE A 98 -13.01 -27.88 -7.20
C PHE A 98 -14.07 -29.01 -7.18
N PRO A 99 -13.67 -30.29 -7.20
CA PRO A 99 -14.63 -31.39 -7.19
C PRO A 99 -15.45 -31.43 -5.89
N THR A 100 -14.84 -31.07 -4.76
CA THR A 100 -15.47 -30.97 -3.45
C THR A 100 -15.03 -29.72 -2.68
N GLU A 101 -15.77 -29.40 -1.63
CA GLU A 101 -15.39 -28.38 -0.65
C GLU A 101 -14.03 -28.69 0.02
N GLN A 102 -13.76 -29.98 0.28
CA GLN A 102 -12.50 -30.40 0.88
C GLN A 102 -11.33 -30.18 -0.09
N ASP A 103 -11.50 -30.51 -1.37
CA ASP A 103 -10.45 -30.25 -2.38
C ASP A 103 -10.13 -28.75 -2.48
N ARG A 104 -11.15 -27.89 -2.27
CA ARG A 104 -10.91 -26.44 -2.16
C ARG A 104 -10.06 -26.13 -0.94
N THR A 105 -10.48 -26.56 0.24
CA THR A 105 -9.74 -26.30 1.49
C THR A 105 -8.30 -26.79 1.39
N ASP A 106 -8.07 -28.01 0.92
CA ASP A 106 -6.74 -28.59 0.75
C ASP A 106 -5.88 -27.78 -0.23
N ALA A 107 -6.47 -27.31 -1.34
CA ALA A 107 -5.75 -26.43 -2.27
C ALA A 107 -5.41 -25.08 -1.64
N LEU A 108 -6.32 -24.47 -0.87
CA LEU A 108 -6.07 -23.20 -0.19
C LEU A 108 -4.97 -23.33 0.86
N GLU A 109 -4.98 -24.41 1.66
CA GLU A 109 -3.95 -24.70 2.66
C GLU A 109 -2.60 -24.93 2.00
N SER A 110 -2.54 -25.71 0.91
CA SER A 110 -1.28 -25.93 0.18
C SER A 110 -0.69 -24.64 -0.40
N ILE A 111 -1.53 -23.74 -0.93
CA ILE A 111 -1.07 -22.45 -1.44
C ILE A 111 -0.57 -21.56 -0.30
N ALA A 112 -1.24 -21.61 0.85
CA ALA A 112 -0.81 -20.89 2.05
C ALA A 112 0.57 -21.37 2.52
N ASP A 113 0.76 -22.68 2.63
CA ASP A 113 2.04 -23.28 3.02
C ASP A 113 3.16 -22.90 2.04
N ASP A 114 2.86 -22.86 0.74
CA ASP A 114 3.85 -22.47 -0.28
C ASP A 114 4.25 -20.99 -0.17
N ILE A 115 3.28 -20.10 0.06
CA ILE A 115 3.54 -18.67 0.29
C ILE A 115 4.32 -18.49 1.60
N ASP A 116 3.93 -19.20 2.66
CA ASP A 116 4.57 -19.17 3.97
C ASP A 116 6.06 -19.55 3.87
N PHE A 117 6.36 -20.57 3.06
CA PHE A 117 7.73 -20.97 2.74
C PHE A 117 8.51 -19.87 2.01
N VAL A 118 7.90 -19.21 1.02
CA VAL A 118 8.56 -18.10 0.29
C VAL A 118 8.86 -16.93 1.23
N VAL A 119 7.94 -16.60 2.14
CA VAL A 119 8.17 -15.57 3.18
C VAL A 119 9.31 -15.98 4.11
N ASP A 120 9.34 -17.22 4.60
CA ASP A 120 10.44 -17.72 5.44
C ASP A 120 11.78 -17.71 4.70
N TYR A 121 11.77 -18.03 3.40
CA TYR A 121 12.97 -17.96 2.58
C TYR A 121 13.52 -16.52 2.48
N ILE A 122 12.64 -15.53 2.32
CA ILE A 122 13.02 -14.11 2.31
C ILE A 122 13.61 -13.71 3.68
N HIS A 123 12.91 -14.01 4.78
CA HIS A 123 13.38 -13.67 6.13
C HIS A 123 14.64 -14.43 6.57
N ALA A 124 14.90 -15.61 5.99
CA ALA A 124 16.16 -16.32 6.20
C ALA A 124 17.36 -15.62 5.55
N ILE A 125 17.14 -14.81 4.50
CA ILE A 125 18.16 -13.97 3.87
C ILE A 125 18.36 -12.70 4.69
N ASP A 126 17.27 -12.01 5.01
CA ASP A 126 17.26 -10.82 5.84
C ASP A 126 15.96 -10.73 6.67
N PRO A 127 16.04 -10.88 8.00
CA PRO A 127 14.88 -10.86 8.88
C PRO A 127 14.26 -9.46 9.06
N ASP A 128 14.93 -8.38 8.62
CA ASP A 128 14.42 -7.02 8.74
C ASP A 128 13.53 -6.60 7.55
N ILE A 129 13.54 -7.37 6.46
CA ILE A 129 12.67 -7.11 5.29
C ILE A 129 11.21 -7.18 5.71
N ARG A 130 10.42 -6.22 5.22
CA ARG A 130 8.96 -6.25 5.30
C ARG A 130 8.40 -6.92 4.05
N VAL A 131 7.53 -7.91 4.23
CA VAL A 131 6.91 -8.65 3.15
C VAL A 131 5.43 -8.32 3.10
N ALA A 132 4.92 -7.94 1.93
CA ALA A 132 3.50 -7.72 1.70
C ALA A 132 3.00 -8.67 0.62
N ILE A 133 1.98 -9.47 0.96
CA ILE A 133 1.20 -10.19 -0.05
C ILE A 133 -0.10 -9.42 -0.32
N CYS A 134 -0.43 -9.23 -1.59
CA CYS A 134 -1.65 -8.53 -1.94
C CYS A 134 -2.67 -9.42 -2.66
N SER A 135 -3.95 -9.22 -2.34
CA SER A 135 -5.03 -9.89 -3.03
C SER A 135 -5.11 -9.47 -4.50
N TYR A 136 -5.71 -10.33 -5.33
CA TYR A 136 -6.18 -9.93 -6.65
C TYR A 136 -7.47 -9.09 -6.52
N ASP A 137 -7.86 -8.40 -7.59
CA ASP A 137 -9.18 -7.77 -7.77
C ASP A 137 -10.09 -8.69 -8.61
N TYR A 138 -11.32 -8.27 -8.90
CA TYR A 138 -12.27 -8.96 -9.75
C TYR A 138 -11.74 -9.11 -11.17
N ILE A 139 -11.89 -10.33 -11.69
CA ILE A 139 -11.47 -10.73 -13.04
C ILE A 139 -12.66 -11.11 -13.91
N ASN A 140 -12.55 -10.96 -15.22
CA ASN A 140 -13.62 -11.13 -16.21
C ASN A 140 -13.69 -12.53 -16.83
N VAL A 141 -13.41 -13.57 -16.05
CA VAL A 141 -13.61 -14.97 -16.46
C VAL A 141 -14.93 -15.47 -15.86
N ILE A 142 -16.01 -15.46 -16.66
CA ILE A 142 -17.41 -15.66 -16.25
C ILE A 142 -17.68 -17.03 -15.59
N GLU A 143 -16.95 -18.08 -15.97
CA GLU A 143 -17.06 -19.41 -15.34
C GLU A 143 -16.29 -19.49 -14.00
N PHE A 144 -15.50 -18.45 -13.68
CA PHE A 144 -14.56 -18.38 -12.55
C PHE A 144 -14.84 -17.20 -11.60
N ASN A 145 -15.87 -16.40 -11.85
CA ASN A 145 -16.16 -15.19 -11.07
C ASN A 145 -17.45 -15.39 -10.27
N PRO A 146 -17.54 -15.12 -8.93
CA PRO A 146 -16.84 -14.03 -8.21
C PRO A 146 -16.17 -14.34 -6.84
N ILE A 147 -16.27 -15.55 -6.25
CA ILE A 147 -16.13 -15.75 -4.79
C ILE A 147 -14.89 -16.57 -4.34
N PHE A 148 -14.12 -17.19 -5.25
CA PHE A 148 -13.16 -18.23 -4.85
C PHE A 148 -11.74 -17.75 -4.48
N ALA A 149 -11.22 -16.64 -5.03
CA ALA A 149 -9.85 -16.20 -4.74
C ALA A 149 -9.73 -15.27 -3.52
N VAL A 150 -10.82 -14.59 -3.16
CA VAL A 150 -10.92 -13.71 -1.98
C VAL A 150 -10.76 -14.51 -0.68
N ASN A 151 -11.30 -15.74 -0.61
CA ASN A 151 -11.15 -16.62 0.56
C ASN A 151 -9.79 -17.31 0.66
N ALA A 152 -9.06 -17.42 -0.46
CA ALA A 152 -7.73 -18.02 -0.45
C ALA A 152 -6.76 -17.13 0.33
N ILE A 153 -6.69 -15.85 -0.01
CA ILE A 153 -5.65 -14.96 0.53
C ILE A 153 -5.99 -14.46 1.93
N VAL A 154 -7.28 -14.30 2.24
CA VAL A 154 -7.73 -13.97 3.60
C VAL A 154 -7.41 -15.10 4.60
N ASN A 155 -7.46 -16.38 4.22
CA ASN A 155 -7.02 -17.47 5.11
C ASN A 155 -5.49 -17.61 5.16
N ILE A 156 -4.78 -17.34 4.05
CA ILE A 156 -3.31 -17.26 3.97
C ILE A 156 -2.75 -16.19 4.93
N ALA A 157 -3.46 -15.08 5.10
CA ALA A 157 -3.07 -13.96 5.97
C ALA A 157 -3.32 -14.21 7.47
N HIS A 158 -4.30 -15.05 7.82
CA HIS A 158 -4.75 -15.22 9.21
C HIS A 158 -4.07 -16.38 9.96
N THR A 159 -3.41 -17.33 9.28
CA THR A 159 -2.77 -18.49 9.93
C THR A 159 -1.31 -18.26 10.33
N ALA A 160 -0.66 -17.21 9.82
CA ALA A 160 0.71 -16.88 10.15
C ALA A 160 0.81 -15.39 10.50
N ALA A 161 0.46 -15.02 11.74
CA ALA A 161 0.89 -13.74 12.32
C ALA A 161 2.43 -13.75 12.43
N LYS A 162 3.11 -13.56 11.30
CA LYS A 162 4.57 -13.46 11.19
C LYS A 162 4.95 -12.00 11.33
N GLU A 163 5.98 -11.76 12.12
CA GLU A 163 6.55 -10.42 12.23
C GLU A 163 6.98 -9.95 10.83
N ARG A 164 6.68 -8.68 10.50
CA ARG A 164 7.02 -8.06 9.21
C ARG A 164 6.40 -8.73 7.98
N PHE A 165 5.32 -9.49 8.14
CA PHE A 165 4.51 -9.98 7.03
C PHE A 165 3.10 -9.42 7.11
N GLU A 166 2.67 -8.73 6.06
CA GLU A 166 1.34 -8.13 5.98
C GLU A 166 0.56 -8.62 4.77
N PHE A 167 -0.75 -8.78 4.97
CA PHE A 167 -1.70 -8.97 3.88
C PHE A 167 -2.35 -7.64 3.53
N ILE A 168 -2.46 -7.37 2.23
CA ILE A 168 -3.15 -6.19 1.74
C ILE A 168 -4.35 -6.63 0.92
N ASN A 169 -5.53 -6.24 1.39
CA ASN A 169 -6.78 -6.52 0.72
C ASN A 169 -7.12 -5.41 -0.28
N ALA A 170 -7.15 -5.78 -1.56
CA ALA A 170 -7.51 -4.90 -2.68
C ALA A 170 -8.72 -5.41 -3.47
N VAL A 171 -9.45 -6.40 -2.95
CA VAL A 171 -10.61 -6.98 -3.66
C VAL A 171 -11.71 -5.95 -3.85
N GLY A 172 -12.08 -5.70 -5.11
CA GLY A 172 -13.15 -4.78 -5.47
C GLY A 172 -12.77 -3.31 -5.42
N ILE A 173 -11.48 -2.98 -5.35
CA ILE A 173 -11.04 -1.59 -5.37
C ILE A 173 -11.40 -0.91 -6.68
N ILE A 174 -11.26 -1.60 -7.82
CA ILE A 174 -11.60 -1.04 -9.13
C ILE A 174 -13.10 -0.70 -9.22
N HIS A 175 -13.97 -1.56 -8.67
CA HIS A 175 -15.41 -1.26 -8.58
C HIS A 175 -15.66 -0.01 -7.74
N HIS A 176 -15.05 0.08 -6.57
CA HIS A 176 -15.23 1.24 -5.70
C HIS A 176 -14.76 2.54 -6.36
N ILE A 177 -13.56 2.54 -6.96
CA ILE A 177 -12.94 3.76 -7.48
C ILE A 177 -13.57 4.22 -8.79
N PHE A 178 -13.91 3.30 -9.68
CA PHE A 178 -14.36 3.65 -11.03
C PHE A 178 -15.83 3.38 -11.30
N GLY A 179 -16.51 2.67 -10.41
CA GLY A 179 -17.85 2.16 -10.65
C GLY A 179 -17.86 1.01 -11.65
N PHE A 180 -19.06 0.66 -12.09
CA PHE A 180 -19.29 -0.35 -13.12
C PHE A 180 -20.39 0.15 -14.05
N GLY A 181 -20.04 0.34 -15.33
CA GLY A 181 -20.91 0.97 -16.33
C GLY A 181 -22.35 0.43 -16.34
N GLY A 182 -23.31 1.30 -16.01
CA GLY A 182 -24.74 0.95 -16.00
C GLY A 182 -25.23 0.18 -14.76
N GLN A 183 -24.36 -0.11 -13.78
CA GLN A 183 -24.74 -0.78 -12.53
C GLN A 183 -24.60 0.14 -11.32
N PHE A 184 -23.43 0.78 -11.15
CA PHE A 184 -23.17 1.73 -10.06
C PHE A 184 -22.08 2.74 -10.43
N ALA A 185 -22.13 3.92 -9.82
CA ALA A 185 -21.17 4.99 -9.96
C ALA A 185 -19.96 4.82 -9.02
N PRO A 186 -18.84 5.54 -9.27
CA PRO A 186 -17.72 5.64 -8.32
C PRO A 186 -18.19 5.93 -6.89
N GLY A 187 -17.68 5.17 -5.93
CA GLY A 187 -17.93 5.31 -4.49
C GLY A 187 -19.25 4.72 -3.99
N GLU A 188 -20.12 4.18 -4.87
CA GLU A 188 -21.42 3.61 -4.45
C GLU A 188 -21.30 2.24 -3.79
N THR A 189 -20.28 1.45 -4.15
CA THR A 189 -19.98 0.16 -3.51
C THR A 189 -18.99 0.34 -2.36
N PRO A 190 -18.92 -0.58 -1.38
CA PRO A 190 -17.93 -0.50 -0.31
C PRO A 190 -16.49 -0.53 -0.85
N LEU A 191 -15.58 0.16 -0.17
CA LEU A 191 -14.14 -0.02 -0.34
C LEU A 191 -13.72 -1.30 0.43
N PRO A 192 -12.76 -2.12 -0.05
CA PRO A 192 -12.25 -3.21 0.77
C PRO A 192 -11.62 -2.66 2.06
N GLY A 193 -11.98 -3.28 3.18
CA GLY A 193 -11.45 -2.97 4.51
C GLY A 193 -9.95 -3.23 4.57
N GLY A 194 -9.25 -2.37 5.31
CA GLY A 194 -7.82 -2.50 5.57
C GLY A 194 -7.51 -3.23 6.87
N PHE A 195 -6.21 -3.43 7.13
CA PHE A 195 -5.73 -4.01 8.38
C PHE A 195 -6.17 -3.18 9.62
N PRO A 196 -6.42 -3.81 10.78
CA PRO A 196 -6.40 -5.26 11.04
C PRO A 196 -7.74 -5.96 10.82
N ASP A 197 -8.83 -5.19 10.68
CA ASP A 197 -10.18 -5.72 10.78
C ASP A 197 -10.71 -6.24 9.45
N TYR A 198 -10.19 -5.73 8.33
CA TYR A 198 -10.60 -6.06 6.96
C TYR A 198 -12.12 -6.08 6.79
N ASP A 199 -12.83 -5.11 7.39
CA ASP A 199 -14.29 -5.01 7.33
C ASP A 199 -14.70 -3.82 6.41
N PRO A 200 -15.35 -4.06 5.26
CA PRO A 200 -15.71 -5.37 4.72
C PRO A 200 -14.53 -6.07 4.04
N ILE A 201 -14.52 -7.40 4.08
CA ILE A 201 -13.45 -8.20 3.43
C ILE A 201 -13.50 -8.07 1.92
N VAL A 202 -14.68 -7.77 1.38
CA VAL A 202 -14.89 -7.57 -0.04
C VAL A 202 -15.40 -6.17 -0.28
N GLY A 203 -14.66 -5.40 -1.05
CA GLY A 203 -15.17 -4.18 -1.66
C GLY A 203 -15.94 -4.45 -2.95
N GLY A 204 -16.52 -3.41 -3.53
CA GLY A 204 -17.26 -3.56 -4.78
C GLY A 204 -18.56 -4.34 -4.64
N ASP A 205 -18.97 -4.96 -5.74
CA ASP A 205 -20.12 -5.86 -5.82
C ASP A 205 -19.63 -7.26 -6.19
N PRO A 206 -19.64 -8.22 -5.24
CA PRO A 206 -19.17 -9.58 -5.47
C PRO A 206 -20.13 -10.41 -6.31
N SER A 207 -21.20 -9.85 -6.88
CA SER A 207 -22.03 -10.54 -7.87
C SER A 207 -21.60 -10.26 -9.30
N LEU A 208 -20.66 -9.33 -9.49
CA LEU A 208 -20.18 -8.89 -10.79
C LEU A 208 -18.73 -9.31 -11.04
N VAL A 209 -18.41 -9.39 -12.33
CA VAL A 209 -17.04 -9.46 -12.82
C VAL A 209 -16.34 -8.11 -12.66
N GLY A 210 -15.03 -8.05 -12.90
CA GLY A 210 -14.26 -6.81 -12.88
C GLY A 210 -14.76 -5.75 -13.90
N THR A 211 -14.57 -4.48 -13.56
CA THR A 211 -14.98 -3.36 -14.44
C THR A 211 -14.30 -3.49 -15.81
N PRO A 212 -15.05 -3.72 -16.91
CA PRO A 212 -14.46 -4.06 -18.22
C PRO A 212 -13.50 -3.00 -18.78
N GLU A 213 -13.73 -1.72 -18.47
CA GLU A 213 -12.89 -0.61 -18.91
C GLU A 213 -11.49 -0.63 -18.28
N TYR A 214 -11.32 -1.31 -17.15
CA TYR A 214 -10.07 -1.39 -16.39
C TYR A 214 -9.47 -2.80 -16.35
N ASN A 215 -10.07 -3.75 -17.08
CA ASN A 215 -9.61 -5.12 -17.20
C ASN A 215 -9.07 -5.38 -18.62
N ASP A 216 -7.88 -5.95 -18.72
CA ASP A 216 -7.28 -6.41 -19.97
C ASP A 216 -7.29 -7.94 -20.05
N GLY A 217 -7.78 -8.46 -21.17
CA GLY A 217 -7.72 -9.90 -21.47
C GLY A 217 -8.50 -10.83 -20.54
N GLY A 218 -9.31 -10.31 -19.61
CA GLY A 218 -10.18 -11.12 -18.76
C GLY A 218 -9.61 -11.46 -17.39
N ILE A 219 -8.31 -11.35 -17.18
CA ILE A 219 -7.63 -11.76 -15.93
C ILE A 219 -6.87 -10.61 -15.29
N HIS A 220 -6.41 -9.66 -16.10
CA HIS A 220 -5.49 -8.64 -15.67
C HIS A 220 -6.16 -7.28 -15.63
N LEU A 221 -5.59 -6.37 -14.86
CA LEU A 221 -5.94 -4.97 -14.97
C LEU A 221 -5.21 -4.35 -16.16
N ASN A 222 -5.72 -3.25 -16.70
CA ASN A 222 -4.90 -2.40 -17.54
C ASN A 222 -4.00 -1.50 -16.68
N GLU A 223 -3.13 -0.71 -17.33
CA GLU A 223 -2.19 0.19 -16.63
C GLU A 223 -2.88 1.10 -15.60
N ALA A 224 -4.01 1.73 -15.97
CA ALA A 224 -4.75 2.60 -15.06
C ALA A 224 -5.32 1.83 -13.85
N GLY A 225 -5.84 0.62 -14.08
CA GLY A 225 -6.31 -0.26 -13.01
C GLY A 225 -5.17 -0.66 -12.06
N TYR A 226 -4.01 -1.05 -12.58
CA TYR A 226 -2.86 -1.40 -11.73
C TYR A 226 -2.31 -0.20 -10.95
N ILE A 227 -2.32 1.02 -11.52
CA ILE A 227 -1.93 2.22 -10.78
C ILE A 227 -2.86 2.44 -9.59
N THR A 228 -4.18 2.42 -9.80
CA THR A 228 -5.15 2.57 -8.70
C THR A 228 -5.04 1.46 -7.66
N TYR A 229 -4.84 0.23 -8.11
CA TYR A 229 -4.54 -0.90 -7.24
C TYR A 229 -3.32 -0.59 -6.37
N MET A 230 -2.17 -0.29 -6.97
CA MET A 230 -0.91 -0.06 -6.25
C MET A 230 -0.96 1.19 -5.35
N GLU A 231 -1.70 2.24 -5.71
CA GLU A 231 -1.90 3.43 -4.86
C GLU A 231 -2.54 3.07 -3.52
N ARG A 232 -3.48 2.11 -3.49
CA ARG A 232 -4.05 1.63 -2.23
C ARG A 232 -3.02 0.95 -1.37
N LEU A 233 -2.29 -0.01 -1.94
CA LEU A 233 -1.24 -0.74 -1.23
C LEU A 233 -0.22 0.25 -0.67
N PHE A 234 0.16 1.22 -1.51
CA PHE A 234 1.15 2.21 -1.17
C PHE A 234 0.74 3.06 0.03
N ASN A 235 -0.49 3.57 0.01
CA ASN A 235 -1.01 4.41 1.09
C ASN A 235 -1.21 3.65 2.41
N GLU A 236 -1.55 2.36 2.35
CA GLU A 236 -1.80 1.56 3.55
C GLU A 236 -0.50 1.07 4.21
N PHE A 237 0.51 0.65 3.44
CA PHE A 237 1.71 0.00 3.99
C PHE A 237 3.05 0.55 3.50
N TYR A 238 3.22 0.80 2.20
CA TYR A 238 4.56 1.06 1.66
C TYR A 238 5.07 2.44 2.04
N ARG A 239 4.17 3.43 2.06
CA ARG A 239 4.53 4.79 2.46
C ARG A 239 5.11 4.84 3.87
N PRO A 240 4.44 4.33 4.93
CA PRO A 240 5.04 4.31 6.26
C PRO A 240 6.40 3.61 6.26
N TRP A 241 6.49 2.43 5.65
CA TRP A 241 7.70 1.62 5.64
C TRP A 241 8.90 2.31 5.00
N LEU A 242 8.69 2.98 3.86
CA LEU A 242 9.74 3.71 3.15
C LEU A 242 10.22 4.96 3.90
N LEU A 243 9.35 5.56 4.70
CA LEU A 243 9.61 6.79 5.45
C LEU A 243 10.08 6.54 6.88
N GLU A 244 9.83 5.37 7.46
CA GLU A 244 10.25 5.00 8.82
C GLU A 244 11.77 5.13 8.97
N ASP A 245 12.54 4.61 8.00
CA ASP A 245 14.00 4.69 7.95
C ASP A 245 14.55 6.09 7.62
N GLN A 246 13.68 7.02 7.21
CA GLN A 246 14.04 8.44 7.04
C GLN A 246 13.88 9.24 8.35
N GLY A 247 13.59 8.57 9.48
CA GLY A 247 13.32 9.20 10.78
C GLY A 247 11.83 9.40 11.07
N GLY A 248 10.97 8.57 10.49
CA GLY A 248 9.50 8.62 10.59
C GLY A 248 8.96 8.38 12.00
N THR A 249 9.02 9.41 12.83
CA THR A 249 8.10 9.60 13.97
C THR A 249 7.31 10.89 13.83
N GLU A 250 7.59 11.66 12.76
CA GLU A 250 7.27 13.06 12.65
C GLU A 250 6.93 13.46 11.20
N ILE A 251 5.77 14.08 11.00
CA ILE A 251 5.40 14.78 9.77
C ILE A 251 5.57 16.28 10.00
N TRP A 252 6.38 16.95 9.17
CA TRP A 252 6.62 18.39 9.29
C TRP A 252 5.67 19.20 8.43
N VAL A 253 5.13 20.27 9.03
CA VAL A 253 4.28 21.27 8.39
C VAL A 253 4.96 22.63 8.46
N ASP A 254 5.09 23.30 7.33
CA ASP A 254 5.53 24.68 7.18
C ASP A 254 4.64 25.37 6.15
N PHE A 255 3.67 26.16 6.62
CA PHE A 255 2.73 26.89 5.76
C PHE A 255 3.40 27.86 4.77
N ALA A 256 4.68 28.20 4.98
CA ALA A 256 5.45 29.04 4.06
C ALA A 256 6.19 28.23 2.99
N HIS A 257 6.20 26.89 3.04
CA HIS A 257 6.88 26.04 2.06
C HIS A 257 6.21 26.11 0.69
N ARG A 258 7.01 26.16 -0.37
CA ARG A 258 6.57 26.33 -1.77
C ARG A 258 7.30 25.38 -2.73
N GLY A 259 7.66 24.19 -2.24
CA GLY A 259 8.30 23.13 -3.02
C GLY A 259 7.64 21.78 -2.75
N ASP A 260 8.35 20.69 -3.03
CA ASP A 260 7.82 19.33 -2.86
C ASP A 260 7.49 19.04 -1.38
N GLU A 261 6.36 18.35 -1.15
CA GLU A 261 5.75 18.13 0.15
C GLU A 261 5.82 16.65 0.53
N LEU A 262 6.88 16.25 1.24
CA LEU A 262 7.08 14.85 1.65
C LEU A 262 6.86 14.62 3.15
N GLY A 263 6.54 15.67 3.90
CA GLY A 263 6.37 15.60 5.35
C GLY A 263 7.67 15.49 6.14
N THR A 264 8.83 15.74 5.52
CA THR A 264 10.12 15.75 6.24
C THR A 264 10.50 17.16 6.68
N THR A 265 11.46 17.30 7.58
CA THR A 265 11.96 18.61 8.04
C THR A 265 12.45 19.50 6.88
N ASN A 266 12.98 18.90 5.81
CA ASN A 266 13.54 19.62 4.66
C ASN A 266 12.52 19.83 3.53
N THR A 267 11.49 18.99 3.48
CA THR A 267 10.39 19.01 2.50
C THR A 267 9.05 18.91 3.23
N PRO A 268 8.72 19.92 4.06
CA PRO A 268 7.51 19.90 4.88
C PRO A 268 6.26 20.05 4.02
N ILE A 269 5.12 19.60 4.55
CA ILE A 269 3.80 19.84 3.95
C ILE A 269 3.40 21.28 4.24
N ASN A 270 2.69 21.94 3.32
CA ASN A 270 2.29 23.34 3.51
C ASN A 270 0.87 23.53 4.06
N ASP A 271 0.14 22.44 4.31
CA ASP A 271 -1.18 22.43 4.92
C ASP A 271 -1.34 21.27 5.93
N LEU A 272 -2.32 21.37 6.83
CA LEU A 272 -2.60 20.34 7.84
C LEU A 272 -3.47 19.21 7.31
N THR A 273 -4.28 19.44 6.27
CA THR A 273 -5.17 18.41 5.72
C THR A 273 -4.36 17.24 5.17
N ASN A 274 -3.38 17.53 4.30
CA ASN A 274 -2.45 16.56 3.76
C ASN A 274 -1.59 15.95 4.86
N ALA A 275 -1.15 16.74 5.85
CA ALA A 275 -0.41 16.19 6.99
C ALA A 275 -1.21 15.15 7.78
N VAL A 276 -2.50 15.39 8.01
CA VAL A 276 -3.39 14.44 8.68
C VAL A 276 -3.65 13.21 7.81
N ILE A 277 -3.79 13.36 6.50
CA ILE A 277 -3.90 12.22 5.59
C ILE A 277 -2.62 11.37 5.65
N MET A 278 -1.46 12.02 5.67
CA MET A 278 -0.14 11.39 5.59
C MET A 278 0.34 10.72 6.88
N ILE A 279 -0.07 11.23 8.04
CA ILE A 279 0.46 10.73 9.31
C ILE A 279 -0.12 9.36 9.67
N ASN A 280 0.71 8.46 10.23
CA ASN A 280 0.25 7.18 10.75
C ASN A 280 -0.32 7.32 12.17
N PRO A 281 -1.21 6.41 12.60
CA PRO A 281 -1.68 6.38 13.98
C PRO A 281 -0.51 6.29 14.98
N GLY A 282 -0.44 7.24 15.93
CA GLY A 282 0.54 7.30 17.01
C GLY A 282 1.72 8.24 16.76
N GLU A 283 1.90 8.74 15.53
CA GLU A 283 3.01 9.63 15.17
C GLU A 283 2.74 11.11 15.55
N THR A 284 3.71 11.99 15.28
CA THR A 284 3.64 13.43 15.58
C THR A 284 3.58 14.31 14.32
N ILE A 285 2.62 15.23 14.22
CA ILE A 285 2.73 16.37 13.29
C ILE A 285 3.52 17.49 13.98
N LYS A 286 4.64 17.92 13.39
CA LYS A 286 5.41 19.09 13.80
C LYS A 286 5.10 20.29 12.94
N ILE A 287 4.46 21.29 13.52
CA ILE A 287 4.10 22.54 12.84
C ILE A 287 5.12 23.62 13.16
N LYS A 288 5.79 24.13 12.14
CA LYS A 288 6.71 25.26 12.27
C LYS A 288 5.91 26.55 12.46
N GLY A 289 6.15 27.23 13.58
CA GLY A 289 5.38 28.39 14.02
C GLY A 289 5.96 29.76 13.66
N ASP A 290 7.12 29.79 13.00
CA ASP A 290 7.78 31.01 12.51
C ASP A 290 7.62 31.15 11.00
N THR A 291 6.39 31.01 10.53
CA THR A 291 6.04 31.18 9.11
C THR A 291 5.75 32.64 8.83
N ALA A 292 6.12 33.11 7.63
CA ALA A 292 5.82 34.48 7.18
C ALA A 292 4.30 34.80 7.13
N ASP A 293 3.46 33.76 7.27
CA ASP A 293 2.02 33.84 7.36
C ASP A 293 1.59 33.55 8.81
N SER A 294 1.27 34.60 9.56
CA SER A 294 1.01 34.52 11.01
C SER A 294 -0.35 33.90 11.36
N THR A 295 -1.21 33.63 10.37
CA THR A 295 -2.56 33.09 10.58
C THR A 295 -3.08 32.35 9.35
N THR A 296 -2.92 31.03 9.32
CA THR A 296 -3.52 30.16 8.29
C THR A 296 -4.64 29.34 8.94
N PRO A 297 -5.92 29.77 8.84
CA PRO A 297 -7.03 29.01 9.39
C PRO A 297 -7.29 27.77 8.53
N GLU A 298 -7.27 26.59 9.16
CA GLU A 298 -7.65 25.32 8.54
C GLU A 298 -8.75 24.61 9.33
N ILE A 299 -9.62 23.91 8.60
CA ILE A 299 -10.64 23.02 9.16
C ILE A 299 -10.22 21.61 8.78
N LEU A 300 -10.08 20.75 9.79
CA LEU A 300 -9.56 19.39 9.61
C LEU A 300 -10.40 18.40 10.41
N THR A 301 -10.57 17.21 9.85
CA THR A 301 -11.13 16.04 10.55
C THR A 301 -9.97 15.19 11.04
N ILE A 302 -9.93 14.91 12.34
CA ILE A 302 -8.95 13.98 12.93
C ILE A 302 -9.68 12.67 13.20
N ASP A 303 -9.40 11.65 12.40
CA ASP A 303 -9.97 10.31 12.52
C ASP A 303 -8.96 9.26 13.02
N LYS A 304 -7.69 9.65 13.15
CA LYS A 304 -6.59 8.80 13.64
C LYS A 304 -5.93 9.37 14.89
N ALA A 305 -5.42 8.49 15.75
CA ALA A 305 -4.66 8.90 16.94
C ALA A 305 -3.34 9.55 16.49
N MET A 306 -3.03 10.76 16.94
CA MET A 306 -1.78 11.44 16.59
C MET A 306 -1.41 12.48 17.65
N GLN A 307 -0.14 12.90 17.65
CA GLN A 307 0.35 14.04 18.42
C GLN A 307 0.49 15.25 17.50
N ILE A 308 0.23 16.45 18.02
CA ILE A 308 0.53 17.69 17.30
C ILE A 308 1.47 18.52 18.17
N GLN A 309 2.62 18.87 17.61
CA GLN A 309 3.68 19.63 18.28
C GLN A 309 3.96 20.93 17.54
N ALA A 310 3.96 22.05 18.26
CA ALA A 310 4.45 23.32 17.74
C ALA A 310 5.98 23.36 17.82
N VAL A 311 6.62 23.78 16.74
CA VAL A 311 8.06 24.07 16.70
C VAL A 311 8.23 25.56 16.47
N ASN A 312 8.77 26.27 17.47
CA ASN A 312 8.99 27.73 17.41
C ASN A 312 7.72 28.56 17.20
N GLY A 313 6.65 28.25 17.93
CA GLY A 313 5.43 29.07 17.95
C GLY A 313 4.33 28.44 18.79
N ALA A 314 3.10 28.94 18.63
CA ALA A 314 1.92 28.42 19.31
C ALA A 314 0.90 27.94 18.29
N ILE A 315 0.41 26.72 18.46
CA ILE A 315 -0.75 26.21 17.73
C ILE A 315 -2.00 26.50 18.56
N ARG A 316 -3.05 26.98 17.89
CA ARG A 316 -4.39 27.11 18.48
C ARG A 316 -5.31 26.09 17.82
N LEU A 317 -5.81 25.15 18.60
CA LEU A 317 -6.83 24.20 18.15
C LEU A 317 -8.20 24.67 18.65
N GLY A 318 -9.19 24.66 17.78
CA GLY A 318 -10.57 25.05 18.07
C GLY A 318 -11.03 26.31 17.34
N ASP A 319 -12.34 26.52 17.36
CA ASP A 319 -13.00 27.69 16.77
C ASP A 319 -12.44 29.00 17.36
N PRO A 320 -11.93 29.94 16.53
CA PRO A 320 -11.46 31.24 17.01
C PRO A 320 -12.58 32.11 17.59
N ASN A 321 -13.85 31.79 17.31
CA ASN A 321 -15.06 32.48 17.77
C ASN A 321 -16.08 31.50 18.35
N PRO A 322 -15.80 30.82 19.48
CA PRO A 322 -16.71 29.80 20.00
C PRO A 322 -18.08 30.39 20.29
N SER A 323 -19.10 29.90 19.62
CA SER A 323 -20.49 30.14 20.01
C SER A 323 -20.68 29.64 21.45
N PRO A 324 -21.41 30.35 22.33
CA PRO A 324 -21.68 29.90 23.70
C PRO A 324 -22.32 28.51 23.81
N ALA A 325 -22.80 27.94 22.69
CA ALA A 325 -23.51 26.67 22.61
C ALA A 325 -22.70 25.50 22.03
N SER A 326 -21.47 25.68 21.54
CA SER A 326 -20.70 24.58 20.95
C SER A 326 -19.84 23.87 22.00
N PHE A 327 -20.22 22.64 22.36
CA PHE A 327 -19.32 21.71 23.05
C PHE A 327 -18.15 21.39 22.12
N GLN A 328 -16.94 21.86 22.44
CA GLN A 328 -15.72 21.39 21.81
C GLN A 328 -15.32 20.05 22.46
N SER A 329 -15.57 18.94 21.76
CA SER A 329 -15.02 17.63 22.14
C SER A 329 -13.55 17.56 21.73
N ASN A 330 -12.67 18.19 22.49
CA ASN A 330 -11.23 17.96 22.35
C ASN A 330 -10.89 16.63 23.06
N SER A 331 -10.78 15.54 22.30
CA SER A 331 -10.30 14.24 22.79
C SER A 331 -8.77 14.08 22.72
N GLY A 332 -8.03 15.10 22.29
CA GLY A 332 -6.56 15.07 22.24
C GLY A 332 -5.91 15.86 23.37
N PHE A 333 -5.01 15.22 24.14
CA PHE A 333 -4.19 15.89 25.14
C PHE A 333 -3.15 16.80 24.45
N VAL A 334 -3.30 18.12 24.59
CA VAL A 334 -2.22 19.08 24.26
C VAL A 334 -1.37 19.27 25.51
N SER A 335 -0.18 18.67 25.56
CA SER A 335 0.78 18.98 26.62
C SER A 335 1.52 20.28 26.28
N ARG A 336 1.42 21.28 27.18
CA ARG A 336 2.31 22.44 27.16
C ARG A 336 3.58 22.06 27.90
N ASN A 337 4.69 21.85 27.19
CA ASN A 337 6.00 21.85 27.83
C ASN A 337 6.35 23.29 28.24
N LYS A 338 6.72 23.45 29.51
CA LYS A 338 7.24 24.70 30.09
C LYS A 338 8.71 24.88 29.75
#